data_AF-A0A8K1FJW9-F1
#
_entry.id   AF-A0A8K1FJW9-F1
#
_cell.length_a   1.000
_cell.length_b   1.000
_cell.length_c   1.000
_cell.angle_alpha   90.00
_cell.angle_beta   90.00
_cell.angle_gamma   90.00
#
_symmetry.space_group_name_H-M   'P 1'
#
loop_
_entity.id
_entity.type
_entity.pdbx_description
1 polymer ?
#
loop_
_entity_poly.entity_id
_entity_poly.type
_entity_poly.pdbx_seq_one_letter_code
_entity_poly.pdbx_strand_id
1 'polypeptide(L)'
;MIFAVMHSAPLIWSVLPPVLLYVVSRAISSASAFAPVQVKELIALDNDIVKITLHRSTQRDGHFHVGQFLYINVPALSKLQWHAFTIASSPHASPTTLTLYIKSLGDWTQDLVTYANDCKQQHVLPTVYVDGYYGSSLGVYEEYSTLCLIGGGIGATPMFAILEDVVSKLSSGSSLHQRVVFVFSFRELSLLEELHPLLLRVKELDPDEQHFKLHFYLTRSMDEDTLTHKIDYSRLAGEDVAASSSSTSTSLPVYSPLRQRGFITIASLITFFVGILLVVYLEYGTLGGKIRRNGRKYLWPLQQFVEIAMVFVVGVVVFGFVWAERLHKRRQGKLESEKEPWTPSFPLSTDVVTYADLLSHYSVTMGSRPDVKTHLRAAMNADPNPAAPNGVFVSGPESLKTATDHAVATLGASRFDCHEEAFEL
;
A
#
# COMPACT_ATOMS: atom_id res chain seq x y z
N MET A 1 9.39 7.31 -30.82
CA MET A 1 10.17 8.50 -30.43
C MET A 1 11.39 8.72 -31.32
N ILE A 2 12.34 7.79 -31.39
CA ILE A 2 13.57 7.90 -32.22
C ILE A 2 13.22 8.23 -33.67
N PHE A 3 12.33 7.47 -34.30
CA PHE A 3 11.89 7.73 -35.67
C PHE A 3 11.18 9.08 -35.88
N ALA A 4 10.50 9.61 -34.86
CA ALA A 4 9.83 10.91 -34.95
C ALA A 4 10.85 12.07 -34.96
N VAL A 5 11.85 12.02 -34.06
CA VAL A 5 12.93 13.02 -34.02
C VAL A 5 13.85 12.92 -35.26
N MET A 6 14.06 11.70 -35.78
CA MET A 6 14.74 11.51 -37.07
C MET A 6 13.93 12.08 -38.25
N HIS A 7 12.60 12.09 -38.18
CA HIS A 7 11.79 12.68 -39.25
C HIS A 7 11.83 14.22 -39.22
N SER A 8 11.80 14.82 -38.02
CA SER A 8 11.78 16.27 -37.85
C SER A 8 12.59 16.70 -36.63
N ALA A 9 13.71 17.39 -36.87
CA ALA A 9 14.61 17.88 -35.81
C ALA A 9 13.91 18.81 -34.79
N PRO A 10 13.01 19.74 -35.18
CA PRO A 10 12.28 20.59 -34.23
C PRO A 10 11.47 19.82 -33.18
N LEU A 11 11.09 18.55 -33.45
CA LEU A 11 10.35 17.74 -32.48
C LEU A 11 11.14 17.47 -31.20
N ILE A 12 12.48 17.55 -31.24
CA ILE A 12 13.31 17.32 -30.06
C ILE A 12 12.92 18.27 -28.90
N TRP A 13 12.59 19.52 -29.20
CA TRP A 13 12.20 20.52 -28.19
C TRP A 13 10.86 20.20 -27.53
N SER A 14 9.94 19.56 -28.26
CA SER A 14 8.66 19.10 -27.70
C SER A 14 8.77 17.79 -26.91
N VAL A 15 9.69 16.91 -27.30
CA VAL A 15 9.85 15.56 -26.73
C VAL A 15 10.80 15.55 -25.54
N LEU A 16 11.76 16.47 -25.50
CA LEU A 16 12.78 16.52 -24.45
C LEU A 16 12.19 16.71 -23.04
N PRO A 17 11.27 17.66 -22.79
CA PRO A 17 10.69 17.81 -21.46
C PRO A 17 9.98 16.56 -20.91
N PRO A 18 9.04 15.91 -21.64
CA PRO A 18 8.38 14.71 -21.13
C PRO A 18 9.35 13.52 -20.98
N VAL A 19 10.37 13.40 -21.84
CA VAL A 19 11.38 12.33 -21.73
C VAL A 19 12.25 12.51 -20.50
N LEU A 20 12.76 13.73 -20.25
CA LEU A 20 13.56 14.00 -19.05
C LEU A 20 12.75 13.79 -17.78
N LEU A 21 11.50 14.25 -17.76
CA LEU A 21 10.59 14.02 -16.63
C LEU A 21 10.36 12.51 -16.39
N TYR A 22 10.09 11.75 -17.45
CA TYR A 22 9.92 10.31 -17.37
C TYR A 22 11.17 9.60 -16.85
N VAL A 23 12.34 9.97 -17.37
CA VAL A 23 13.63 9.37 -16.99
C VAL A 23 13.95 9.66 -15.53
N VAL A 24 13.74 10.91 -15.05
CA VAL A 24 13.93 11.25 -13.64
C VAL A 24 12.97 10.47 -12.75
N SER A 25 11.68 10.45 -13.11
CA SER A 25 10.66 9.68 -12.37
C SER A 25 11.02 8.19 -12.29
N ARG A 26 11.43 7.58 -13.40
CA ARG A 26 11.85 6.17 -13.45
C ARG A 26 13.15 5.93 -12.71
N ALA A 27 14.13 6.82 -12.79
CA ALA A 27 15.38 6.68 -12.04
C ALA A 27 15.11 6.66 -10.54
N ILE A 28 14.26 7.56 -10.04
CA ILE A 28 13.85 7.62 -8.63
C ILE A 28 13.13 6.33 -8.21
N SER A 29 12.08 5.91 -8.95
CA SER A 29 11.34 4.67 -8.65
C SER A 29 12.23 3.42 -8.71
N SER A 30 13.17 3.38 -9.64
CA SER A 30 14.09 2.24 -9.76
C SER A 30 15.03 2.10 -8.55
N ALA A 31 15.35 3.21 -7.89
CA ALA A 31 16.28 3.22 -6.78
C ALA A 31 15.69 2.63 -5.48
N SER A 32 14.37 2.74 -5.30
CA SER A 32 13.60 1.97 -4.31
C SER A 32 13.44 0.52 -4.79
N ALA A 33 13.05 0.32 -6.05
CA ALA A 33 12.62 -0.96 -6.59
C ALA A 33 13.69 -2.06 -6.77
N PHE A 34 15.01 -1.77 -6.87
CA PHE A 34 16.01 -2.85 -7.11
C PHE A 34 16.56 -3.56 -5.85
N ALA A 35 15.96 -3.43 -4.67
CA ALA A 35 16.37 -4.20 -3.48
C ALA A 35 15.32 -5.27 -3.18
N PRO A 36 15.73 -6.53 -2.96
CA PRO A 36 14.84 -7.49 -2.33
C PRO A 36 14.54 -7.03 -0.90
N VAL A 37 13.27 -7.09 -0.53
CA VAL A 37 12.76 -6.75 0.78
C VAL A 37 12.75 -7.99 1.68
N GLN A 38 13.00 -7.78 2.97
CA GLN A 38 12.84 -8.81 3.99
C GLN A 38 11.36 -9.14 4.20
N VAL A 39 10.96 -10.34 3.82
CA VAL A 39 9.61 -10.88 4.04
C VAL A 39 9.61 -11.55 5.40
N LYS A 40 8.71 -11.13 6.29
CA LYS A 40 8.48 -11.78 7.57
C LYS A 40 7.61 -13.03 7.38
N GLU A 41 6.55 -12.90 6.59
CA GLU A 41 5.52 -13.94 6.47
C GLU A 41 4.83 -13.85 5.10
N LEU A 42 4.57 -15.00 4.50
CA LEU A 42 3.75 -15.17 3.30
C LEU A 42 2.77 -16.32 3.56
N ILE A 43 1.47 -16.04 3.58
CA ILE A 43 0.44 -17.05 3.87
C ILE A 43 -0.72 -16.92 2.90
N ALA A 44 -1.17 -18.04 2.34
CA ALA A 44 -2.45 -18.14 1.65
C ALA A 44 -3.58 -18.46 2.66
N LEU A 45 -4.58 -17.59 2.69
CA LEU A 45 -5.82 -17.68 3.45
C LEU A 45 -6.94 -18.16 2.53
N ASP A 46 -7.58 -19.28 2.87
CA ASP A 46 -8.67 -19.93 2.12
C ASP A 46 -8.44 -20.09 0.61
N ASN A 47 -7.18 -20.08 0.15
CA ASN A 47 -6.78 -20.04 -1.26
C ASN A 47 -7.40 -18.90 -2.08
N ASP A 48 -7.90 -17.84 -1.43
CA ASP A 48 -8.52 -16.70 -2.11
C ASP A 48 -7.82 -15.39 -1.73
N ILE A 49 -7.15 -15.35 -0.59
CA ILE A 49 -6.46 -14.14 -0.10
C ILE A 49 -5.05 -14.52 0.33
N VAL A 50 -4.06 -13.70 -0.02
CA VAL A 50 -2.68 -13.86 0.43
C VAL A 50 -2.35 -12.74 1.41
N LYS A 51 -1.88 -13.11 2.59
CA LYS A 51 -1.27 -12.21 3.56
C LYS A 51 0.23 -12.14 3.32
N ILE A 52 0.74 -10.93 3.15
CA ILE A 52 2.18 -10.68 3.08
C ILE A 52 2.55 -9.70 4.19
N THR A 53 3.43 -10.13 5.09
CA THR A 53 4.01 -9.28 6.14
C THR A 53 5.46 -8.98 5.76
N LEU A 54 5.80 -7.70 5.62
CA LEU A 54 7.12 -7.22 5.20
C LEU A 54 7.79 -6.47 6.34
N HIS A 55 9.10 -6.59 6.49
CA HIS A 55 9.86 -5.74 7.39
C HIS A 55 10.03 -4.35 6.77
N ARG A 56 9.88 -3.30 7.58
CA ARG A 56 10.12 -1.89 7.23
C ARG A 56 11.18 -1.27 8.12
N SER A 57 11.80 -0.21 7.63
CA SER A 57 12.83 0.51 8.38
C SER A 57 12.20 1.35 9.49
N THR A 58 12.81 1.35 10.68
CA THR A 58 12.44 2.21 11.82
C THR A 58 12.85 3.66 11.62
N GLN A 59 13.71 3.93 10.62
CA GLN A 59 14.16 5.27 10.29
C GLN A 59 13.08 6.07 9.55
N ARG A 60 13.25 7.39 9.44
CA ARG A 60 12.29 8.30 8.76
C ARG A 60 11.91 7.83 7.36
N ASP A 61 12.83 7.20 6.65
CA ASP A 61 12.61 6.74 5.28
C ASP A 61 11.69 5.49 5.21
N GLY A 62 11.47 4.77 6.30
CA GLY A 62 10.54 3.63 6.38
C GLY A 62 9.15 3.97 6.91
N HIS A 63 8.90 5.23 7.28
CA HIS A 63 7.61 5.69 7.80
C HIS A 63 6.57 5.76 6.68
N PHE A 64 5.40 5.15 6.90
CA PHE A 64 4.22 5.27 6.05
C PHE A 64 3.06 5.85 6.84
N HIS A 65 2.02 6.28 6.13
CA HIS A 65 0.79 6.76 6.73
C HIS A 65 -0.37 5.82 6.37
N VAL A 66 -1.39 5.79 7.22
CA VAL A 66 -2.62 5.05 6.97
C VAL A 66 -3.23 5.49 5.63
N GLY A 67 -3.71 4.53 4.84
CA GLY A 67 -4.24 4.77 3.49
C GLY A 67 -3.21 4.75 2.36
N GLN A 68 -1.93 4.71 2.68
CA GLN A 68 -0.90 4.56 1.65
C GLN A 68 -0.85 3.14 1.08
N PHE A 69 -0.37 3.04 -0.15
CA PHE A 69 -0.20 1.79 -0.87
C PHE A 69 1.22 1.65 -1.40
N LEU A 70 1.59 0.45 -1.82
CA LEU A 70 2.90 0.17 -2.41
C LEU A 70 2.74 -0.78 -3.60
N TYR A 71 3.72 -0.74 -4.51
CA TYR A 71 3.82 -1.69 -5.61
C TYR A 71 4.70 -2.85 -5.20
N ILE A 72 4.24 -4.07 -5.46
CA ILE A 72 4.99 -5.30 -5.24
C ILE A 72 5.39 -5.92 -6.57
N ASN A 73 6.61 -6.43 -6.63
CA ASN A 73 7.06 -7.37 -7.65
C ASN A 73 7.56 -8.66 -6.99
N VAL A 74 7.07 -9.79 -7.49
CA VAL A 74 7.53 -11.13 -7.11
C VAL A 74 8.17 -11.77 -8.35
N PRO A 75 9.52 -11.77 -8.47
CA PRO A 75 10.20 -12.23 -9.69
C PRO A 75 10.02 -13.70 -10.00
N ALA A 76 9.64 -14.51 -9.00
CA ALA A 76 9.28 -15.91 -9.20
C ALA A 76 8.04 -16.06 -10.10
N LEU A 77 7.10 -15.10 -10.02
CA LEU A 77 5.91 -15.04 -10.86
C LEU A 77 6.21 -14.25 -12.16
N SER A 78 6.77 -13.05 -12.00
CA SER A 78 7.05 -12.16 -13.13
C SER A 78 8.13 -11.16 -12.79
N LYS A 79 9.14 -11.06 -13.67
CA LYS A 79 10.27 -10.13 -13.49
C LYS A 79 9.93 -8.67 -13.81
N LEU A 80 8.80 -8.42 -14.47
CA LEU A 80 8.45 -7.11 -15.02
C LEU A 80 7.14 -6.54 -14.48
N GLN A 81 6.25 -7.37 -13.93
CA GLN A 81 4.94 -6.92 -13.46
C GLN A 81 5.03 -6.37 -12.03
N TRP A 82 4.43 -5.19 -11.83
CA TRP A 82 4.34 -4.51 -10.55
C TRP A 82 2.87 -4.26 -10.26
N HIS A 83 2.39 -4.68 -9.09
CA HIS A 83 1.00 -4.58 -8.69
C HIS A 83 0.84 -3.74 -7.43
N ALA A 84 -0.10 -2.79 -7.44
CA ALA A 84 -0.36 -1.89 -6.32
C ALA A 84 -1.27 -2.55 -5.28
N PHE A 85 -0.91 -2.44 -4.00
CA PHE A 85 -1.72 -2.93 -2.89
C PHE A 85 -1.66 -1.96 -1.70
N THR A 86 -2.83 -1.70 -1.11
CA THR A 86 -2.97 -0.85 0.08
C THR A 86 -2.38 -1.52 1.31
N ILE A 87 -1.72 -0.73 2.14
CA ILE A 87 -1.23 -1.19 3.44
C ILE A 87 -2.40 -1.38 4.39
N ALA A 88 -2.55 -2.61 4.89
CA ALA A 88 -3.61 -3.00 5.81
C ALA A 88 -3.30 -2.66 7.26
N SER A 89 -2.02 -2.50 7.58
CA SER A 89 -1.53 -2.28 8.93
C SER A 89 -1.37 -0.80 9.28
N SER A 90 -1.49 -0.47 10.56
CA SER A 90 -1.15 0.84 11.11
C SER A 90 0.36 1.03 11.29
N PRO A 91 0.90 2.25 11.08
CA PRO A 91 2.29 2.56 11.41
C PRO A 91 2.57 2.59 12.93
N HIS A 92 1.55 2.68 13.78
CA HIS A 92 1.67 2.64 15.24
C HIS A 92 1.57 1.21 15.79
N ALA A 93 0.90 0.30 15.07
CA ALA A 93 0.75 -1.10 15.49
C ALA A 93 2.07 -1.85 15.53
N SER A 94 2.93 -1.62 14.53
CA SER A 94 4.26 -2.24 14.46
C SER A 94 5.29 -1.25 13.91
N PRO A 95 6.38 -0.95 14.65
CA PRO A 95 7.43 -0.06 14.16
C PRO A 95 8.28 -0.70 13.05
N THR A 96 8.32 -2.04 12.97
CA THR A 96 9.25 -2.79 12.11
C THR A 96 8.57 -3.57 11.00
N THR A 97 7.25 -3.65 10.95
CA THR A 97 6.53 -4.40 9.91
C THR A 97 5.40 -3.60 9.27
N LEU A 98 4.97 -4.08 8.11
CA LEU A 98 3.72 -3.70 7.46
C LEU A 98 3.07 -4.94 6.85
N THR A 99 1.75 -4.91 6.71
CA THR A 99 0.96 -6.05 6.25
C THR A 99 0.10 -5.67 5.05
N LEU A 100 -0.01 -6.60 4.11
CA LEU A 100 -0.79 -6.50 2.89
C LEU A 100 -1.72 -7.71 2.79
N TYR A 101 -2.97 -7.46 2.41
CA TYR A 101 -3.92 -8.51 2.05
C TYR A 101 -4.22 -8.41 0.55
N ILE A 102 -3.99 -9.50 -0.18
CA ILE A 102 -4.08 -9.54 -1.64
C ILE A 102 -5.11 -10.59 -2.03
N LYS A 103 -6.22 -10.17 -2.64
CA LYS A 103 -7.24 -11.10 -3.14
C LYS A 103 -6.87 -11.65 -4.51
N SER A 104 -7.21 -12.92 -4.73
CA SER A 104 -7.07 -13.63 -6.00
C SER A 104 -8.15 -13.19 -6.99
N LEU A 105 -7.80 -12.29 -7.91
CA LEU A 105 -8.75 -11.72 -8.88
C LEU A 105 -8.33 -11.87 -10.35
N GLY A 106 -7.03 -11.99 -10.62
CA GLY A 106 -6.49 -12.25 -11.95
C GLY A 106 -5.29 -13.18 -11.91
N ASP A 107 -4.75 -13.47 -13.10
CA ASP A 107 -3.71 -14.49 -13.33
C ASP A 107 -2.53 -14.35 -12.36
N TRP A 108 -1.97 -13.14 -12.23
CA TRP A 108 -0.82 -12.90 -11.34
C TRP A 108 -1.15 -13.15 -9.86
N THR A 109 -2.33 -12.74 -9.40
CA THR A 109 -2.75 -12.94 -8.00
C THR A 109 -3.14 -14.39 -7.71
N GLN A 110 -3.64 -15.13 -8.71
CA GLN A 110 -3.89 -16.56 -8.61
C GLN A 110 -2.58 -17.34 -8.49
N ASP A 111 -1.60 -17.02 -9.34
CA ASP A 111 -0.26 -17.60 -9.28
C ASP A 111 0.42 -17.27 -7.93
N LEU A 112 0.16 -16.10 -7.37
CA LEU A 112 0.66 -15.72 -6.03
C LEU A 112 0.10 -16.63 -4.93
N VAL A 113 -1.18 -17.01 -4.99
CA VAL A 113 -1.77 -17.97 -4.03
C VAL A 113 -1.08 -19.32 -4.15
N THR A 114 -0.94 -19.85 -5.36
CA THR A 114 -0.26 -21.13 -5.59
C THR A 114 1.19 -21.08 -5.10
N TYR A 115 1.90 -20.01 -5.41
CA TYR A 115 3.28 -19.82 -4.97
C TYR A 115 3.42 -19.69 -3.45
N ALA A 116 2.45 -19.06 -2.78
CA ALA A 116 2.43 -19.00 -1.31
C ALA A 116 2.25 -20.38 -0.68
N ASN A 117 1.39 -21.21 -1.26
CA ASN A 117 1.24 -22.61 -0.83
C ASN A 117 2.53 -23.42 -1.04
N ASP A 118 3.20 -23.25 -2.18
CA ASP A 118 4.48 -23.92 -2.46
C ASP A 118 5.58 -23.48 -1.49
N CYS A 119 5.67 -22.17 -1.21
CA CYS A 119 6.59 -21.60 -0.22
C CYS A 119 6.36 -22.21 1.18
N LYS A 120 5.09 -22.35 1.59
CA LYS A 120 4.71 -22.98 2.86
C LYS A 120 5.16 -24.43 2.93
N GLN A 121 4.94 -25.21 1.87
CA GLN A 121 5.36 -26.62 1.81
C GLN A 121 6.87 -26.79 1.83
N GLN A 122 7.61 -25.87 1.21
CA GLN A 122 9.07 -25.91 1.13
C GLN A 122 9.75 -25.25 2.34
N HIS A 123 8.99 -24.60 3.23
CA HIS A 123 9.50 -23.77 4.33
C HIS A 123 10.50 -22.69 3.86
N VAL A 124 10.20 -22.06 2.72
CA VAL A 124 11.03 -21.00 2.11
C VAL A 124 10.25 -19.69 2.03
N LEU A 125 10.91 -18.58 2.33
CA LEU A 125 10.36 -17.25 2.16
C LEU A 125 10.61 -16.72 0.74
N PRO A 126 9.63 -16.05 0.12
CA PRO A 126 9.75 -15.54 -1.26
C PRO A 126 10.74 -14.37 -1.34
N THR A 127 11.29 -14.16 -2.53
CA THR A 127 11.96 -12.88 -2.84
C THR A 127 10.92 -11.88 -3.34
N VAL A 128 10.81 -10.74 -2.66
CA VAL A 128 9.84 -9.69 -2.99
C VAL A 128 10.57 -8.36 -3.17
N TYR A 129 10.18 -7.59 -4.18
CA TYR A 129 10.64 -6.21 -4.38
C TYR A 129 9.48 -5.26 -4.15
N VAL A 130 9.76 -4.10 -3.57
CA VAL A 130 8.73 -3.11 -3.20
C VAL A 130 9.13 -1.75 -3.75
N ASP A 131 8.15 -1.02 -4.25
CA ASP A 131 8.25 0.40 -4.55
C ASP A 131 7.12 1.16 -3.85
N GLY A 132 7.45 2.14 -3.00
CA GLY A 132 6.48 2.82 -2.14
C GLY A 132 7.12 3.89 -1.26
N TYR A 133 6.35 4.61 -0.43
CA TYR A 133 4.90 4.52 -0.21
C TYR A 133 4.10 5.53 -1.04
N TYR A 134 3.09 5.09 -1.78
CA TYR A 134 2.24 5.93 -2.62
C TYR A 134 0.90 6.25 -1.95
N GLY A 135 0.15 7.21 -2.51
CA GLY A 135 -1.13 7.65 -1.95
C GLY A 135 -1.00 8.81 -0.94
N SER A 136 -2.13 9.47 -0.71
CA SER A 136 -2.30 10.48 0.33
C SER A 136 -2.51 9.82 1.69
N SER A 137 -2.13 10.50 2.76
CA SER A 137 -2.43 10.04 4.11
C SER A 137 -3.93 10.20 4.39
N LEU A 138 -4.56 9.18 4.97
CA LEU A 138 -5.94 9.26 5.49
C LEU A 138 -6.03 9.94 6.86
N GLY A 139 -4.96 10.56 7.36
CA GLY A 139 -4.88 11.15 8.71
C GLY A 139 -5.96 12.16 9.09
N VAL A 140 -6.76 12.65 8.13
CA VAL A 140 -7.96 13.48 8.38
C VAL A 140 -8.97 12.75 9.28
N TYR A 141 -8.96 11.41 9.32
CA TYR A 141 -9.86 10.64 10.19
C TYR A 141 -9.72 11.04 11.67
N GLU A 142 -8.58 11.58 12.11
CA GLU A 142 -8.31 12.01 13.49
C GLU A 142 -9.10 13.28 13.89
N GLU A 143 -9.57 14.06 12.92
CA GLU A 143 -10.26 15.34 13.17
C GLU A 143 -11.73 15.17 13.56
N TYR A 144 -12.33 14.01 13.27
CA TYR A 144 -13.74 13.75 13.52
C TYR A 144 -14.02 13.22 14.92
N SER A 145 -15.08 13.72 15.57
CA SER A 145 -15.58 13.17 16.85
C SER A 145 -16.25 11.81 16.66
N THR A 146 -16.96 11.63 15.54
CA THR A 146 -17.61 10.37 15.18
C THR A 146 -17.11 9.92 13.81
N LEU A 147 -16.54 8.72 13.77
CA LEU A 147 -15.93 8.10 12.61
C LEU A 147 -16.74 6.86 12.18
N CYS A 148 -17.27 6.89 10.97
CA CYS A 148 -18.01 5.79 10.36
C CYS A 148 -17.12 5.12 9.31
N LEU A 149 -16.65 3.91 9.59
CA LEU A 149 -15.80 3.10 8.72
C LEU A 149 -16.67 2.04 8.03
N ILE A 150 -16.88 2.16 6.73
CA ILE A 150 -17.75 1.26 5.94
C ILE A 150 -16.90 0.52 4.91
N GLY A 151 -16.70 -0.77 5.13
CA GLY A 151 -15.81 -1.61 4.33
C GLY A 151 -16.51 -2.81 3.68
N GLY A 152 -16.13 -3.14 2.45
CA GLY A 152 -16.60 -4.32 1.74
C GLY A 152 -15.46 -5.22 1.22
N GLY A 153 -15.41 -6.48 1.66
CA GLY A 153 -14.44 -7.49 1.22
C GLY A 153 -12.99 -7.03 1.39
N ILE A 154 -12.12 -7.40 0.45
CA ILE A 154 -10.72 -6.92 0.43
C ILE A 154 -10.61 -5.39 0.29
N GLY A 155 -11.61 -4.73 -0.29
CA GLY A 155 -11.61 -3.27 -0.40
C GLY A 155 -11.65 -2.58 0.97
N ALA A 156 -12.01 -3.27 2.05
CA ALA A 156 -12.01 -2.73 3.40
C ALA A 156 -10.59 -2.53 3.99
N THR A 157 -9.51 -2.91 3.30
CA THR A 157 -8.13 -2.78 3.77
C THR A 157 -7.75 -1.41 4.37
N PRO A 158 -8.10 -0.26 3.76
CA PRO A 158 -7.81 1.04 4.38
C PRO A 158 -8.55 1.23 5.71
N MET A 159 -9.76 0.67 5.85
CA MET A 159 -10.56 0.75 7.07
C MET A 159 -9.93 -0.09 8.19
N PHE A 160 -9.33 -1.23 7.85
CA PHE A 160 -8.57 -2.03 8.82
C PHE A 160 -7.37 -1.25 9.35
N ALA A 161 -6.64 -0.57 8.47
CA ALA A 161 -5.49 0.25 8.85
C ALA A 161 -5.90 1.41 9.77
N ILE A 162 -7.02 2.08 9.50
CA ILE A 162 -7.56 3.14 10.38
C ILE A 162 -7.97 2.56 11.73
N LEU A 163 -8.73 1.46 11.75
CA LEU A 163 -9.18 0.82 12.99
C LEU A 163 -7.98 0.39 13.86
N GLU A 164 -6.98 -0.24 13.25
CA GLU A 164 -5.76 -0.65 13.94
C GLU A 164 -4.97 0.56 14.48
N ASP A 165 -4.97 1.69 13.76
CA ASP A 165 -4.28 2.91 14.20
C ASP A 165 -4.95 3.53 15.43
N VAL A 166 -6.28 3.61 15.43
CA VAL A 166 -7.06 4.11 16.58
C VAL A 166 -6.83 3.22 17.80
N VAL A 167 -6.87 1.90 17.63
CA VAL A 167 -6.66 0.92 18.72
C VAL A 167 -5.23 0.96 19.26
N SER A 168 -4.24 1.14 18.37
CA SER A 168 -2.83 1.23 18.75
C SER A 168 -2.56 2.50 19.56
N LYS A 169 -3.11 3.65 19.13
CA LYS A 169 -3.02 4.92 19.88
C LYS A 169 -3.68 4.82 21.25
N LEU A 170 -4.85 4.19 21.33
CA LEU A 170 -5.55 3.96 22.59
C LEU A 170 -4.72 3.07 23.53
N SER A 171 -4.14 1.99 23.01
CA SER A 171 -3.24 1.11 23.76
C SER A 171 -1.98 1.81 24.27
N SER A 172 -1.51 2.83 23.56
CA SER A 172 -0.35 3.65 23.97
C SER A 172 -0.66 4.71 25.04
N GLY A 173 -1.92 4.78 25.51
CA GLY A 173 -2.35 5.70 26.57
C GLY A 173 -2.96 7.02 26.08
N SER A 174 -3.28 7.14 24.79
CA SER A 174 -4.05 8.28 24.29
C SER A 174 -5.50 8.19 24.76
N SER A 175 -6.13 9.30 25.17
CA SER A 175 -7.55 9.29 25.52
C SER A 175 -8.43 9.13 24.28
N LEU A 176 -9.48 8.31 24.43
CA LEU A 176 -10.43 8.02 23.38
C LEU A 176 -11.43 9.18 23.25
N HIS A 177 -11.19 10.07 22.30
CA HIS A 177 -12.10 11.20 22.03
C HIS A 177 -13.06 10.93 20.88
N GLN A 178 -12.85 9.82 20.16
CA GLN A 178 -13.59 9.47 18.97
C GLN A 178 -14.53 8.30 19.22
N ARG A 179 -15.74 8.40 18.68
CA ARG A 179 -16.68 7.29 18.55
C ARG A 179 -16.49 6.64 17.19
N VAL A 180 -16.19 5.34 17.15
CA VAL A 180 -15.95 4.58 15.92
C VAL A 180 -17.11 3.62 15.66
N VAL A 181 -17.74 3.74 14.50
CA VAL A 181 -18.74 2.80 14.00
C VAL A 181 -18.14 2.08 12.80
N PHE A 182 -17.84 0.79 12.97
CA PHE A 182 -17.26 -0.04 11.92
C PHE A 182 -18.33 -0.98 11.35
N VAL A 183 -18.62 -0.82 10.07
CA VAL A 183 -19.55 -1.67 9.31
C VAL A 183 -18.75 -2.42 8.28
N PHE A 184 -18.58 -3.72 8.48
CA PHE A 184 -17.79 -4.58 7.61
C PHE A 184 -18.66 -5.66 6.96
N SER A 185 -18.70 -5.65 5.63
CA SER A 185 -19.38 -6.66 4.82
C SER A 185 -18.35 -7.54 4.12
N PHE A 186 -18.40 -8.85 4.32
CA PHE A 186 -17.43 -9.77 3.73
C PHE A 186 -18.10 -11.04 3.18
N ARG A 187 -17.29 -11.84 2.48
CA ARG A 187 -17.67 -13.14 1.92
C ARG A 187 -16.75 -14.25 2.41
N GLU A 188 -15.49 -13.93 2.65
CA GLU A 188 -14.44 -14.83 3.11
C GLU A 188 -14.29 -14.72 4.64
N LEU A 189 -14.45 -15.84 5.35
CA LEU A 189 -14.36 -15.88 6.82
C LEU A 189 -12.94 -15.68 7.32
N SER A 190 -11.94 -16.09 6.54
CA SER A 190 -10.52 -15.81 6.81
C SER A 190 -10.21 -14.33 7.05
N LEU A 191 -10.93 -13.39 6.42
CA LEU A 191 -10.72 -11.96 6.72
C LEU A 191 -11.18 -11.59 8.14
N LEU A 192 -12.29 -12.17 8.60
CA LEU A 192 -12.75 -11.95 9.98
C LEU A 192 -11.82 -12.65 10.98
N GLU A 193 -11.31 -13.82 10.63
CA GLU A 193 -10.27 -14.52 11.40
C GLU A 193 -9.01 -13.66 11.57
N GLU A 194 -8.51 -13.02 10.50
CA GLU A 194 -7.37 -12.11 10.58
C GLU A 194 -7.63 -10.88 11.44
N LEU A 195 -8.86 -10.38 11.46
CA LEU A 195 -9.24 -9.24 12.30
C LEU A 195 -9.44 -9.63 13.76
N HIS A 196 -9.64 -10.92 14.07
CA HIS A 196 -10.00 -11.38 15.40
C HIS A 196 -9.07 -10.86 16.52
N PRO A 197 -7.72 -10.90 16.40
CA PRO A 197 -6.84 -10.35 17.44
C PRO A 197 -7.07 -8.84 17.69
N LEU A 198 -7.29 -8.07 16.62
CA LEU A 198 -7.59 -6.64 16.71
C LEU A 198 -8.94 -6.40 17.38
N LEU A 199 -9.96 -7.19 17.05
CA LEU A 199 -11.30 -7.05 17.61
C LEU A 199 -11.36 -7.45 19.09
N LEU A 200 -10.60 -8.47 19.51
CA LEU A 200 -10.41 -8.79 20.92
C LEU A 200 -9.79 -7.60 21.66
N ARG A 201 -8.78 -6.96 21.06
CA ARG A 201 -8.14 -5.78 21.66
C ARG A 201 -9.11 -4.61 21.79
N VAL A 202 -9.99 -4.39 20.82
CA VAL A 202 -11.08 -3.40 20.91
C VAL A 202 -11.96 -3.69 22.14
N LYS A 203 -12.39 -4.94 22.32
CA LYS A 203 -13.26 -5.35 23.42
C LYS A 203 -12.59 -5.22 24.80
N GLU A 204 -11.28 -5.45 24.88
CA GLU A 204 -10.51 -5.22 26.12
C GLU A 204 -10.43 -3.74 26.48
N LEU A 205 -10.28 -2.85 25.48
CA LEU A 205 -10.13 -1.41 25.69
C LEU A 205 -11.47 -0.69 25.90
N ASP A 206 -12.56 -1.22 25.36
CA ASP A 206 -13.92 -0.67 25.49
C ASP A 206 -14.94 -1.78 25.83
N PRO A 207 -14.90 -2.36 27.05
CA PRO A 207 -15.77 -3.48 27.43
C PRO A 207 -17.26 -3.15 27.41
N ASP A 208 -17.60 -1.88 27.62
CA ASP A 208 -18.97 -1.37 27.67
C ASP A 208 -19.49 -0.91 26.29
N GLU A 209 -18.71 -1.07 25.22
CA GLU A 209 -19.03 -0.66 23.83
C GLU A 209 -19.47 0.81 23.71
N GLN A 210 -18.87 1.67 24.54
CA GLN A 210 -19.23 3.09 24.58
C GLN A 210 -18.70 3.82 23.35
N HIS A 211 -17.53 3.44 22.86
CA HIS A 211 -16.81 4.16 21.80
C HIS A 211 -16.77 3.36 20.50
N PHE A 212 -16.60 2.04 20.55
CA PHE A 212 -16.56 1.18 19.38
C PHE A 212 -17.89 0.46 19.20
N LYS A 213 -18.51 0.62 18.04
CA LYS A 213 -19.64 -0.20 17.58
C LYS A 213 -19.25 -0.95 16.33
N LEU A 214 -19.23 -2.27 16.43
CA LEU A 214 -18.78 -3.15 15.36
C LEU A 214 -19.99 -3.91 14.78
N HIS A 215 -20.17 -3.84 13.47
CA HIS A 215 -21.27 -4.48 12.76
C HIS A 215 -20.72 -5.30 11.58
N PHE A 216 -20.97 -6.61 11.63
CA PHE A 216 -20.43 -7.56 10.67
C PHE A 216 -21.54 -8.21 9.84
N TYR A 217 -21.33 -8.27 8.53
CA TYR A 217 -22.29 -8.80 7.56
C TYR A 217 -21.62 -9.86 6.66
N LEU A 218 -22.04 -11.11 6.81
CA LEU A 218 -21.62 -12.20 5.95
C LEU A 218 -22.62 -12.37 4.81
N THR A 219 -22.23 -11.94 3.61
CA THR A 219 -23.15 -11.85 2.45
C THR A 219 -23.28 -13.15 1.65
N ARG A 220 -22.46 -14.16 1.94
CA ARG A 220 -22.47 -15.47 1.28
C ARG A 220 -23.07 -16.53 2.22
N SER A 221 -23.89 -17.43 1.70
CA SER A 221 -24.31 -18.63 2.44
C SER A 221 -23.13 -19.59 2.59
N MET A 222 -22.87 -20.05 3.81
CA MET A 222 -21.80 -20.99 4.10
C MET A 222 -22.33 -22.42 4.16
N ASP A 223 -21.51 -23.36 3.73
CA ASP A 223 -21.75 -24.78 3.92
C ASP A 223 -21.37 -25.18 5.36
N GLU A 224 -21.99 -26.23 5.89
CA GLU A 224 -21.74 -26.69 7.27
C GLU A 224 -20.27 -27.06 7.49
N ASP A 225 -19.62 -27.67 6.49
CA ASP A 225 -18.20 -28.05 6.56
C ASP A 225 -17.31 -26.83 6.80
N THR A 226 -17.59 -25.70 6.14
CA THR A 226 -16.82 -24.46 6.33
C THR A 226 -17.03 -23.88 7.73
N LEU A 227 -18.24 -23.97 8.28
CA LEU A 227 -18.54 -23.46 9.62
C LEU A 227 -17.85 -24.25 10.73
N THR A 228 -17.60 -25.55 10.52
CA THR A 228 -16.87 -26.40 11.45
C THR A 228 -15.34 -26.27 11.36
N HIS A 229 -14.84 -25.50 10.39
CA HIS A 229 -13.41 -25.23 10.26
C HIS A 229 -12.86 -24.58 11.54
N LYS A 230 -11.72 -25.09 12.01
CA LYS A 230 -11.06 -24.62 13.23
C LYS A 230 -10.19 -23.40 12.93
N ILE A 231 -10.23 -22.43 13.82
CA ILE A 231 -9.37 -21.25 13.76
C ILE A 231 -7.93 -21.64 14.04
N ASP A 232 -7.01 -21.16 13.23
CA ASP A 232 -5.58 -21.45 13.38
C ASP A 232 -4.93 -20.42 14.31
N TYR A 233 -5.06 -20.65 15.61
CA TYR A 233 -4.48 -19.78 16.63
C TYR A 233 -2.94 -19.78 16.63
N SER A 234 -2.29 -20.88 16.25
CA SER A 234 -0.83 -20.95 16.07
C SER A 234 -0.35 -19.96 15.02
N ARG A 235 -1.06 -19.90 13.90
CA ARG A 235 -0.81 -18.96 12.80
C ARG A 235 -1.08 -17.51 13.22
N LEU A 236 -2.19 -17.26 13.91
CA LEU A 236 -2.50 -15.91 14.43
C LEU A 236 -1.48 -15.43 15.48
N ALA A 237 -0.91 -16.35 16.27
CA ALA A 237 0.16 -16.07 17.23
C ALA A 237 1.55 -15.93 16.57
N GLY A 238 1.69 -16.24 15.28
CA GLY A 238 2.94 -16.14 14.52
C GLY A 238 3.91 -17.30 14.77
N GLU A 239 3.46 -18.45 15.27
CA GLU A 239 4.32 -19.61 15.57
C GLU A 239 4.81 -20.32 14.29
N ASP A 240 4.03 -20.29 13.21
CA ASP A 240 4.38 -20.89 11.91
C ASP A 240 5.50 -20.13 11.15
N VAL A 241 5.95 -19.00 11.69
CA VAL A 241 6.92 -18.08 11.05
C VAL A 241 8.38 -18.56 11.20
N ALA A 242 8.63 -19.69 11.88
CA ALA A 242 9.96 -20.28 12.02
C ALA A 242 10.46 -21.00 10.74
N ALA A 243 10.29 -20.39 9.56
CA ALA A 243 11.04 -20.77 8.38
C ALA A 243 12.48 -20.25 8.52
N SER A 244 13.42 -21.18 8.66
CA SER A 244 14.85 -20.93 8.82
C SER A 244 15.36 -19.83 7.89
N SER A 245 15.94 -18.78 8.48
CA SER A 245 16.66 -17.70 7.80
C SER A 245 17.87 -18.26 7.06
N SER A 246 17.66 -18.85 5.89
CA SER A 246 18.72 -19.28 4.98
C SER A 246 18.51 -18.63 3.63
N SER A 247 18.78 -17.32 3.54
CA SER A 247 18.97 -16.68 2.25
C SER A 247 20.23 -15.83 2.23
N THR A 248 21.17 -16.28 1.42
CA THR A 248 22.52 -15.78 1.15
C THR A 248 22.52 -14.47 0.33
N SER A 249 21.50 -13.62 0.48
CA SER A 249 21.40 -12.34 -0.22
C SER A 249 21.03 -11.23 0.77
N THR A 250 21.63 -10.05 0.61
CA THR A 250 21.45 -8.90 1.50
C THR A 250 20.06 -8.28 1.26
N SER A 251 19.03 -8.88 1.85
CA SER A 251 17.66 -8.33 1.88
C SER A 251 17.63 -7.12 2.82
N LEU A 252 16.88 -6.09 2.42
CA LEU A 252 16.76 -4.84 3.17
C LEU A 252 15.32 -4.65 3.69
N PRO A 253 15.11 -3.94 4.79
CA PRO A 253 13.76 -3.53 5.18
C PRO A 253 13.19 -2.56 4.14
N VAL A 254 11.86 -2.48 4.00
CA VAL A 254 11.18 -1.48 3.15
C VAL A 254 11.63 -0.08 3.56
N TYR A 255 12.05 0.71 2.56
CA TYR A 255 12.59 2.05 2.73
C TYR A 255 12.23 2.91 1.51
N SER A 256 11.96 4.20 1.72
CA SER A 256 11.57 5.19 0.72
C SER A 256 12.53 6.40 0.67
N PRO A 257 13.84 6.19 0.53
CA PRO A 257 14.86 7.17 0.92
C PRO A 257 15.06 8.32 -0.07
N LEU A 258 14.42 8.29 -1.24
CA LEU A 258 14.69 9.21 -2.35
C LEU A 258 13.47 10.03 -2.76
N ARG A 259 12.40 9.98 -1.96
CA ARG A 259 11.16 10.71 -2.23
C ARG A 259 10.90 11.86 -1.26
N GLN A 260 11.96 12.45 -0.72
CA GLN A 260 11.83 13.80 -0.16
C GLN A 260 11.53 14.78 -1.30
N ARG A 261 10.41 15.49 -1.20
CA ARG A 261 9.93 16.43 -2.23
C ARG A 261 11.03 17.40 -2.69
N GLY A 262 11.88 17.87 -1.78
CA GLY A 262 13.01 18.75 -2.10
C GLY A 262 14.07 18.10 -2.99
N PHE A 263 14.47 16.87 -2.69
CA PHE A 263 15.46 16.13 -3.49
C PHE A 263 14.94 15.86 -4.90
N ILE A 264 13.69 15.43 -5.05
CA ILE A 264 13.07 15.20 -6.36
C ILE A 264 13.06 16.49 -7.17
N THR A 265 12.65 17.60 -6.58
CA THR A 265 12.61 18.90 -7.26
C THR A 265 14.00 19.33 -7.70
N ILE A 266 15.01 19.24 -6.83
CA ILE A 266 16.40 19.61 -7.14
C ILE A 266 16.98 18.70 -8.23
N ALA A 267 16.82 17.38 -8.11
CA ALA A 267 17.30 16.43 -9.10
C ALA A 267 16.62 16.62 -10.47
N SER A 268 15.32 16.94 -10.47
CA SER A 268 14.58 17.26 -11.69
C SER A 268 15.09 18.56 -12.32
N LEU A 269 15.29 19.62 -11.53
CA LEU A 269 15.81 20.90 -12.02
C LEU A 269 17.23 20.77 -12.59
N ILE A 270 18.12 20.04 -11.92
CA ILE A 270 19.48 19.79 -12.40
C ILE A 270 19.44 18.98 -13.69
N THR A 271 18.64 17.92 -13.75
CA THR A 271 18.51 17.08 -14.95
C THR A 271 17.97 17.89 -16.13
N PHE A 272 16.97 18.74 -15.88
CA PHE A 272 16.38 19.60 -16.91
C PHE A 272 17.37 20.66 -17.40
N PHE A 273 18.10 21.29 -16.47
CA PHE A 273 19.14 22.27 -16.80
C PHE A 273 20.27 21.66 -17.63
N VAL A 274 20.78 20.49 -17.21
CA VAL A 274 21.83 19.77 -17.95
C VAL A 274 21.33 19.30 -19.31
N GLY A 275 20.11 18.76 -19.39
CA GLY A 275 19.50 18.32 -20.64
C GLY A 275 19.31 19.45 -21.64
N ILE A 276 18.83 20.62 -21.19
CA ILE A 276 18.69 21.81 -22.03
C ILE A 276 20.06 22.33 -22.47
N LEU A 277 21.01 22.47 -21.54
CA LEU A 277 22.34 22.97 -21.86
C LEU A 277 23.04 22.07 -22.90
N LEU A 278 22.87 20.75 -22.77
CA LEU A 278 23.39 19.78 -23.72
C LEU A 278 22.77 19.94 -25.10
N VAL A 279 21.44 20.08 -25.21
CA VAL A 279 20.77 20.28 -26.51
C VAL A 279 21.13 21.63 -27.12
N VAL A 280 21.21 22.71 -26.33
CA VAL A 280 21.69 24.02 -26.79
C VAL A 280 23.13 23.94 -27.29
N TYR A 281 24.01 23.21 -26.58
CA TYR A 281 25.39 22.99 -27.01
C TYR A 281 25.49 22.17 -28.30
N LEU A 282 24.62 21.16 -28.47
CA LEU A 282 24.54 20.36 -29.68
C LEU A 282 23.94 21.11 -30.88
N GLU A 283 23.05 22.09 -30.65
CA GLU A 283 22.43 22.85 -31.74
C GLU A 283 23.24 24.11 -32.12
N TYR A 284 23.79 24.83 -31.13
CA TYR A 284 24.43 26.15 -31.31
C TYR A 284 25.93 26.17 -30.97
N GLY A 285 26.46 25.13 -30.33
CA GLY A 285 27.87 25.05 -29.94
C GLY A 285 28.82 24.69 -31.09
N THR A 286 30.11 24.59 -30.77
CA THR A 286 31.20 24.29 -31.73
C THR A 286 31.08 22.92 -32.41
N LEU A 287 30.24 22.00 -31.89
CA LEU A 287 29.91 20.70 -32.47
C LEU A 287 28.69 20.77 -33.42
N GLY A 288 27.58 21.39 -33.02
CA GLY A 288 26.39 21.60 -33.86
C GLY A 288 26.63 22.51 -35.06
N GLY A 289 27.34 23.60 -34.80
CA GLY A 289 27.80 24.52 -35.82
C GLY A 289 28.78 23.90 -36.82
N LYS A 290 29.41 22.75 -36.54
CA LYS A 290 30.27 22.04 -37.51
C LYS A 290 29.49 21.14 -38.47
N ILE A 291 28.33 20.64 -38.07
CA ILE A 291 27.51 19.73 -38.89
C ILE A 291 26.52 20.52 -39.76
N ARG A 292 25.89 21.57 -39.20
CA ARG A 292 24.90 22.42 -39.89
C ARG A 292 25.52 23.43 -40.89
N ARG A 293 26.76 23.87 -40.66
CA ARG A 293 27.43 24.94 -41.43
C ARG A 293 28.13 24.48 -42.71
N ASN A 294 28.36 23.17 -42.92
CA ASN A 294 29.22 22.66 -44.00
C ASN A 294 28.48 22.01 -45.19
N GLY A 295 27.17 22.21 -45.38
CA GLY A 295 26.48 21.78 -46.60
C GLY A 295 26.44 20.25 -46.85
N ARG A 296 26.74 19.43 -45.84
CA ARG A 296 26.78 17.97 -45.95
C ARG A 296 25.40 17.35 -45.71
N LYS A 297 24.50 17.47 -46.69
CA LYS A 297 23.14 16.91 -46.66
C LYS A 297 23.09 15.39 -46.37
N TYR A 298 24.18 14.66 -46.59
CA TYR A 298 24.26 13.21 -46.42
C TYR A 298 24.40 12.72 -44.96
N LEU A 299 24.72 13.62 -44.01
CA LEU A 299 24.83 13.27 -42.58
C LEU A 299 23.52 13.53 -41.80
N TRP A 300 22.45 13.89 -42.49
CA TRP A 300 21.18 14.31 -41.90
C TRP A 300 20.57 13.29 -40.92
N PRO A 301 20.52 11.96 -41.21
CA PRO A 301 20.00 10.99 -40.23
C PRO A 301 20.94 10.77 -39.04
N LEU A 302 22.26 10.84 -39.29
CA LEU A 302 23.27 10.57 -38.28
C LEU A 302 23.28 11.66 -37.21
N GLN A 303 23.06 12.92 -37.60
CA GLN A 303 23.00 14.04 -36.65
C GLN A 303 21.83 13.89 -35.68
N GLN A 304 20.61 13.66 -36.19
CA GLN A 304 19.42 13.51 -35.35
C GLN A 304 19.52 12.29 -34.44
N PHE A 305 20.17 11.22 -34.92
CA PHE A 305 20.47 10.05 -34.11
C PHE A 305 21.44 10.38 -32.95
N VAL A 306 22.49 11.16 -33.20
CA VAL A 306 23.42 11.59 -32.14
C VAL A 306 22.72 12.50 -31.12
N GLU A 307 21.92 13.46 -31.58
CA GLU A 307 21.17 14.37 -30.71
C GLU A 307 20.23 13.60 -29.77
N ILE A 308 19.48 12.62 -30.28
CA ILE A 308 18.59 11.82 -29.44
C ILE A 308 19.35 10.84 -28.55
N ALA A 309 20.44 10.24 -29.03
CA ALA A 309 21.29 9.36 -28.23
C ALA A 309 21.89 10.09 -27.01
N MET A 310 22.27 11.35 -27.18
CA MET A 310 22.80 12.18 -26.08
C MET A 310 21.74 12.47 -25.01
N VAL A 311 20.45 12.58 -25.36
CA VAL A 311 19.36 12.67 -24.37
C VAL A 311 19.27 11.39 -23.54
N PHE A 312 19.46 10.22 -24.15
CA PHE A 312 19.53 8.95 -23.41
C PHE A 312 20.77 8.87 -22.51
N VAL A 313 21.92 9.43 -22.93
CA VAL A 313 23.13 9.51 -22.09
C VAL A 313 22.87 10.32 -20.82
N VAL A 314 22.15 11.44 -20.90
CA VAL A 314 21.73 12.19 -19.71
C VAL A 314 20.93 11.30 -18.76
N GLY A 315 20.02 10.48 -19.30
CA GLY A 315 19.30 9.51 -18.49
C GLY A 315 20.19 8.49 -17.81
N VAL A 316 21.15 7.90 -18.53
CA VAL A 316 22.12 6.96 -17.94
C VAL A 316 22.91 7.61 -16.81
N VAL A 317 23.32 8.87 -16.95
CA VAL A 317 24.01 9.63 -15.89
C VAL A 317 23.12 9.82 -14.66
N VAL A 318 21.84 10.16 -14.86
CA VAL A 318 20.87 10.30 -13.76
C VAL A 318 20.68 8.97 -13.02
N PHE A 319 20.49 7.88 -13.75
CA PHE A 319 20.41 6.53 -13.18
C PHE A 319 21.69 6.16 -12.43
N GLY A 320 22.86 6.46 -12.99
CA GLY A 320 24.16 6.21 -12.37
C GLY A 320 24.37 7.01 -11.08
N PHE A 321 23.97 8.28 -11.07
CA PHE A 321 24.02 9.14 -9.88
C PHE A 321 23.12 8.60 -8.76
N VAL A 322 21.87 8.31 -9.09
CA VAL A 322 20.89 7.74 -8.16
C VAL A 322 21.36 6.40 -7.60
N TRP A 323 21.95 5.55 -8.45
CA TRP A 323 22.53 4.27 -8.03
C TRP A 323 23.75 4.44 -7.11
N ALA A 324 24.61 5.42 -7.39
CA ALA A 324 25.77 5.75 -6.56
C ALA A 324 25.36 6.29 -5.18
N GLU A 325 24.36 7.18 -5.12
CA GLU A 325 23.82 7.69 -3.85
C GLU A 325 23.24 6.55 -3.00
N ARG A 326 22.51 5.62 -3.64
CA ARG A 326 22.01 4.42 -2.98
C ARG A 326 23.13 3.56 -2.39
N LEU A 327 24.20 3.32 -3.13
CA LEU A 327 25.37 2.59 -2.62
C LEU A 327 26.00 3.29 -1.43
N HIS A 328 26.04 4.63 -1.45
CA HIS A 328 26.54 5.42 -0.34
C HIS A 328 25.66 5.26 0.91
N LYS A 329 24.34 5.39 0.78
CA LYS A 329 23.38 5.18 1.89
C LYS A 329 23.43 3.74 2.43
N ARG A 330 23.56 2.73 1.56
CA ARG A 330 23.74 1.32 1.97
C ARG A 330 24.99 1.09 2.82
N ARG A 331 26.07 1.82 2.55
CA ARG A 331 27.31 1.72 3.35
C ARG A 331 27.16 2.37 4.73
N GLN A 332 26.33 3.42 4.84
CA GLN A 332 26.08 4.10 6.11
C GLN A 332 25.02 3.38 6.98
N GLY A 333 23.97 2.81 6.36
CA GLY A 333 22.89 2.11 7.08
C GLY A 333 23.21 0.70 7.58
N LYS A 334 24.48 0.27 7.55
CA LYS A 334 24.92 -1.06 8.01
C LYS A 334 25.25 -1.10 9.51
N LEU A 335 24.93 -0.04 10.24
CA LEU A 335 25.21 0.13 11.66
C LEU A 335 23.90 0.40 12.40
N GLU A 336 23.11 -0.64 12.65
CA GLU A 336 22.12 -0.79 13.73
C GLU A 336 21.24 -2.00 13.40
N SER A 337 21.65 -3.16 13.91
CA SER A 337 20.74 -4.29 14.08
C SER A 337 19.92 -4.00 15.33
N GLU A 338 18.85 -3.23 15.16
CA GLU A 338 17.92 -2.94 16.24
C GLU A 338 17.15 -4.23 16.57
N LYS A 339 17.18 -4.63 17.85
CA LYS A 339 16.40 -5.78 18.35
C LYS A 339 14.91 -5.51 18.11
N GLU A 340 14.20 -6.52 17.65
CA GLU A 340 12.74 -6.47 17.50
C GLU A 340 12.08 -5.98 18.81
N PRO A 341 11.30 -4.89 18.78
CA PRO A 341 10.44 -4.54 19.89
C PRO A 341 9.30 -5.55 19.95
N TRP A 342 9.20 -6.23 21.10
CA TRP A 342 8.03 -6.86 21.70
C TRP A 342 6.83 -7.08 20.76
N THR A 343 6.65 -8.33 20.30
CA THR A 343 5.33 -8.81 19.86
C THR A 343 4.41 -8.86 21.07
N PRO A 344 3.24 -8.19 21.06
CA PRO A 344 2.21 -8.46 22.05
C PRO A 344 1.72 -9.90 21.83
N SER A 345 2.25 -10.84 22.60
CA SER A 345 1.62 -12.14 22.79
C SER A 345 0.42 -11.93 23.71
N PHE A 346 -0.67 -11.43 23.13
CA PHE A 346 -1.96 -11.57 23.78
C PHE A 346 -2.28 -13.06 23.80
N PRO A 347 -2.59 -13.66 24.97
CA PRO A 347 -3.19 -14.98 24.98
C PRO A 347 -4.55 -14.82 24.30
N LEU A 348 -4.64 -15.20 23.02
CA LEU A 348 -5.92 -15.25 22.33
C LEU A 348 -6.82 -16.20 23.14
N SER A 349 -7.98 -15.70 23.57
CA SER A 349 -8.93 -16.48 24.36
C SER A 349 -9.31 -17.73 23.56
N THR A 350 -9.07 -18.91 24.12
CA THR A 350 -9.35 -20.21 23.51
C THR A 350 -10.85 -20.54 23.41
N ASP A 351 -11.72 -19.60 23.79
CA ASP A 351 -13.16 -19.80 23.91
C ASP A 351 -13.86 -19.85 22.55
N VAL A 352 -13.22 -19.29 21.52
CA VAL A 352 -13.68 -19.39 20.13
C VAL A 352 -12.81 -20.46 19.47
N VAL A 353 -13.41 -21.51 18.90
CA VAL A 353 -12.64 -22.62 18.30
C VAL A 353 -12.92 -22.73 16.81
N THR A 354 -14.17 -22.51 16.42
CA THR A 354 -14.64 -22.67 15.04
C THR A 354 -15.10 -21.36 14.42
N TYR A 355 -15.26 -21.34 13.10
CA TYR A 355 -15.89 -20.21 12.42
C TYR A 355 -17.35 -19.98 12.86
N ALA A 356 -18.09 -21.03 13.20
CA ALA A 356 -19.42 -20.87 13.80
C ALA A 356 -19.36 -20.08 15.12
N ASP A 357 -18.41 -20.41 15.99
CA ASP A 357 -18.19 -19.69 17.25
C ASP A 357 -17.82 -18.23 16.99
N LEU A 358 -16.94 -17.96 16.02
CA LEU A 358 -16.52 -16.61 15.63
C LEU A 358 -17.70 -15.76 15.18
N LEU A 359 -18.58 -16.34 14.36
CA LEU A 359 -19.79 -15.68 13.88
C LEU A 359 -20.76 -15.36 15.03
N SER A 360 -20.91 -16.27 15.98
CA SER A 360 -21.73 -16.05 17.17
C SER A 360 -21.13 -14.99 18.10
N HIS A 361 -19.80 -14.99 18.28
CA HIS A 361 -19.08 -14.10 19.17
C HIS A 361 -19.25 -12.63 18.77
N TYR A 362 -19.26 -12.36 17.46
CA TYR A 362 -19.42 -11.03 16.91
C TYR A 362 -20.83 -10.72 16.40
N SER A 363 -21.81 -11.58 16.71
CA SER A 363 -23.22 -11.41 16.28
C SER A 363 -23.36 -11.09 14.78
N VAL A 364 -22.65 -11.83 13.94
CA VAL A 364 -22.56 -11.56 12.49
C VAL A 364 -23.91 -11.81 11.83
N THR A 365 -24.40 -10.83 11.08
CA THR A 365 -25.65 -10.96 10.31
C THR A 365 -25.38 -11.72 9.01
N MET A 366 -26.02 -12.87 8.81
CA MET A 366 -25.81 -13.71 7.64
C MET A 366 -26.84 -13.45 6.53
N GLY A 367 -26.41 -13.58 5.27
CA GLY A 367 -27.26 -13.57 4.08
C GLY A 367 -27.86 -12.21 3.71
N SER A 368 -27.52 -11.15 4.45
CA SER A 368 -28.06 -9.80 4.25
C SER A 368 -26.93 -8.79 4.02
N ARG A 369 -27.22 -7.73 3.25
CA ARG A 369 -26.33 -6.59 3.08
C ARG A 369 -26.53 -5.58 4.23
N PRO A 370 -25.50 -4.78 4.58
CA PRO A 370 -25.63 -3.76 5.62
C PRO A 370 -26.66 -2.68 5.24
N ASP A 371 -27.56 -2.36 6.17
CA ASP A 371 -28.37 -1.14 6.09
C ASP A 371 -27.56 0.06 6.60
N VAL A 372 -26.74 0.59 5.70
CA VAL A 372 -25.83 1.71 5.98
C VAL A 372 -26.59 2.92 6.54
N LYS A 373 -27.82 3.18 6.09
CA LYS A 373 -28.63 4.32 6.54
C LYS A 373 -28.98 4.23 8.02
N THR A 374 -29.33 3.04 8.50
CA THR A 374 -29.67 2.86 9.91
C THR A 374 -28.44 3.06 10.79
N HIS A 375 -27.28 2.56 10.37
CA HIS A 375 -26.02 2.76 11.10
C HIS A 375 -25.55 4.21 11.13
N LEU A 376 -25.57 4.90 9.98
CA LEU A 376 -25.21 6.32 9.92
C LEU A 376 -26.15 7.20 10.75
N ARG A 377 -27.45 6.88 10.76
CA ARG A 377 -28.41 7.58 11.63
C ARG A 377 -28.10 7.33 13.11
N ALA A 378 -27.80 6.10 13.49
CA ALA A 378 -27.45 5.76 14.86
C ALA A 378 -26.16 6.47 15.30
N ALA A 379 -25.15 6.52 14.42
CA ALA A 379 -23.90 7.26 14.64
C ALA A 379 -24.18 8.77 14.84
N MET A 380 -25.00 9.37 13.99
CA MET A 380 -25.40 10.78 14.09
C MET A 380 -26.13 11.09 15.39
N ASN A 381 -27.02 10.21 15.84
CA ASN A 381 -27.78 10.42 17.08
C ASN A 381 -26.92 10.27 18.35
N ALA A 382 -25.83 9.50 18.26
CA ALA A 382 -24.92 9.22 19.37
C ALA A 382 -23.64 10.08 19.32
N ASP A 383 -23.57 11.05 18.40
CA ASP A 383 -22.40 11.89 18.20
C ASP A 383 -22.25 12.90 19.35
N PRO A 384 -21.09 12.95 20.02
CA PRO A 384 -20.85 13.89 21.11
C PRO A 384 -20.75 15.35 20.64
N ASN A 385 -20.51 15.62 19.36
CA ASN A 385 -20.41 16.99 18.82
C ASN A 385 -21.33 17.22 17.61
N PRO A 386 -22.65 17.41 17.83
CA PRO A 386 -23.63 17.50 16.76
C PRO A 386 -23.49 18.74 15.87
N ALA A 387 -22.57 19.66 16.17
CA ALA A 387 -22.29 20.84 15.36
C ALA A 387 -21.27 20.55 14.24
N ALA A 388 -20.41 19.54 14.41
CA ALA A 388 -19.43 19.13 13.40
C ALA A 388 -20.00 18.03 12.48
N PRO A 389 -19.49 17.90 11.25
CA PRO A 389 -19.83 16.77 10.40
C PRO A 389 -19.17 15.48 10.90
N ASN A 390 -19.86 14.35 10.75
CA ASN A 390 -19.30 13.04 11.03
C ASN A 390 -18.42 12.58 9.85
N GLY A 391 -17.24 12.03 10.14
CA GLY A 391 -16.37 11.48 9.11
C GLY A 391 -16.89 10.13 8.64
N VAL A 392 -17.16 9.98 7.34
CA VAL A 392 -17.59 8.72 6.74
C VAL A 392 -16.52 8.27 5.76
N PHE A 393 -15.89 7.13 6.03
CA PHE A 393 -14.92 6.53 5.12
C PHE A 393 -15.53 5.28 4.52
N VAL A 394 -15.57 5.22 3.19
CA VAL A 394 -16.20 4.10 2.47
C VAL A 394 -15.23 3.50 1.45
N SER A 395 -15.12 2.17 1.48
CA SER A 395 -14.30 1.42 0.51
C SER A 395 -14.88 0.04 0.24
N GLY A 396 -14.67 -0.47 -0.98
CA GLY A 396 -15.18 -1.77 -1.43
C GLY A 396 -16.09 -1.69 -2.66
N PRO A 397 -17.01 -2.66 -2.83
CA PRO A 397 -17.84 -2.78 -4.04
C PRO A 397 -18.67 -1.53 -4.31
N GLU A 398 -18.87 -1.19 -5.58
CA GLU A 398 -19.64 -0.02 -6.02
C GLU A 398 -21.04 0.01 -5.40
N SER A 399 -21.73 -1.13 -5.32
CA SER A 399 -23.04 -1.21 -4.68
C SER A 399 -23.06 -0.81 -3.20
N LEU A 400 -21.95 -0.97 -2.46
CA LEU A 400 -21.83 -0.49 -1.08
C LEU A 400 -21.60 1.01 -1.04
N LYS A 401 -20.76 1.53 -1.94
CA LYS A 401 -20.48 2.97 -2.09
C LYS A 401 -21.74 3.75 -2.43
N THR A 402 -22.48 3.32 -3.46
CA THR A 402 -23.76 3.93 -3.85
C THR A 402 -24.79 3.88 -2.72
N ALA A 403 -24.82 2.81 -1.93
CA ALA A 403 -25.72 2.70 -0.78
C ALA A 403 -25.36 3.72 0.32
N THR A 404 -24.06 3.93 0.57
CA THR A 404 -23.56 4.96 1.48
C THR A 404 -23.91 6.36 0.98
N ASP A 405 -23.69 6.67 -0.29
CA ASP A 405 -24.01 7.97 -0.87
C ASP A 405 -25.50 8.30 -0.76
N HIS A 406 -26.36 7.32 -1.09
CA HIS A 406 -27.80 7.47 -0.95
C HIS A 406 -28.22 7.66 0.52
N ALA A 407 -27.58 6.95 1.45
CA ALA A 407 -27.83 7.09 2.87
C ALA A 407 -27.45 8.50 3.38
N VAL A 408 -26.26 9.00 3.00
CA VAL A 408 -25.77 10.34 3.34
C VAL A 408 -26.68 11.42 2.74
N ALA A 409 -27.05 11.29 1.46
CA ALA A 409 -27.98 12.21 0.80
C ALA A 409 -29.35 12.27 1.52
N THR A 410 -29.85 11.12 2.00
CA THR A 410 -31.14 11.04 2.70
C THR A 410 -31.08 11.62 4.12
N LEU A 411 -29.96 11.46 4.82
CA LEU A 411 -29.78 11.95 6.19
C LEU A 411 -29.33 13.42 6.27
N GLY A 412 -28.91 13.98 5.13
CA GLY A 412 -28.49 15.37 4.98
C GLY A 412 -26.98 15.46 4.76
N ALA A 413 -26.58 15.79 3.53
CA ALA A 413 -25.17 15.81 3.12
C ALA A 413 -24.29 16.75 3.95
N SER A 414 -24.84 17.85 4.50
CA SER A 414 -24.07 18.78 5.35
C SER A 414 -23.70 18.22 6.73
N ARG A 415 -24.21 17.05 7.10
CA ARG A 415 -23.98 16.39 8.40
C ARG A 415 -22.83 15.37 8.34
N PHE A 416 -22.35 15.04 7.15
CA PHE A 416 -21.34 14.02 6.92
C PHE A 416 -20.27 14.55 5.99
N ASP A 417 -19.02 14.22 6.28
CA ASP A 417 -17.91 14.44 5.39
C ASP A 417 -17.44 13.09 4.86
N CYS A 418 -17.67 12.83 3.57
CA CYS A 418 -17.53 11.50 2.98
C CYS A 418 -16.23 11.38 2.18
N HIS A 419 -15.41 10.42 2.59
CA HIS A 419 -14.14 10.05 1.96
C HIS A 419 -14.30 8.70 1.28
N GLU A 420 -14.34 8.71 -0.05
CA GLU A 420 -14.38 7.50 -0.84
C GLU A 420 -12.98 7.06 -1.21
N GLU A 421 -12.59 5.87 -0.76
CA GLU A 421 -11.35 5.23 -1.21
C GLU A 421 -11.64 4.45 -2.50
N ALA A 422 -11.07 4.92 -3.60
CA ALA A 422 -11.10 4.23 -4.88
C ALA A 422 -9.79 3.46 -5.07
N PHE A 423 -9.87 2.14 -4.95
CA PHE A 423 -8.93 1.24 -5.61
C PHE A 423 -9.63 0.64 -6.82
N GLU A 424 -9.30 1.14 -8.00
CA GLU A 424 -9.61 0.41 -9.24
C GLU A 424 -8.70 -0.82 -9.28
N LEU A 425 -9.29 -2.00 -9.10
CA LEU A 425 -8.62 -3.30 -9.19
C LEU A 425 -8.39 -3.72 -10.64
#